data_AF-A0A0C1CWY9-F1
#
_entry.id   AF-A0A0C1CWY9-F1
#
_cell.length_a   1.000
_cell.length_b   1.000
_cell.length_c   1.000
_cell.angle_alpha   90.00
_cell.angle_beta   90.00
_cell.angle_gamma   90.00
#
_symmetry.space_group_name_H-M   'P 1'
#
loop_
_entity.id
_entity.type
_entity.pdbx_description
1 polymer ?
#
loop_
_entity_poly.entity_id
_entity_poly.type
_entity_poly.pdbx_seq_one_letter_code
_entity_poly.pdbx_strand_id
1 'polypeptide(L)'
;MFISTFFFSQKKQCFCAENPEMNNATTSCETKVLKNGAKLYWQFNCNKIWLTLENKKKKIEIDQMDVSDFGLTYRLGFHFIKEYKNSLLFRTGCGATGPCSYVLIDKKTGKKLKEFNQLICIDTDITTENAHPYSFPFVVYLSPETDHLIIYFIDTQKIIKVPFREKLVYAIPENQFTKMEVRNNRLIITYDTSKDILKSLKIDLKNQF
;
A
#
# COMPACT_ATOMS: atom_id res chain seq x y z
N MET A 1 -3.76 42.85 -21.56
CA MET A 1 -3.11 42.56 -20.27
C MET A 1 -3.17 41.06 -20.03
N PHE A 2 -2.12 40.32 -20.39
CA PHE A 2 -2.06 38.87 -20.17
C PHE A 2 -1.43 38.63 -18.79
N ILE A 3 -2.23 38.16 -17.84
CA ILE A 3 -1.74 37.72 -16.54
C ILE A 3 -1.08 36.36 -16.76
N SER A 4 0.24 36.36 -16.91
CA SER A 4 1.05 35.13 -16.88
C SER A 4 1.06 34.62 -15.44
N THR A 5 0.22 33.64 -15.13
CA THR A 5 0.30 32.88 -13.88
C THR A 5 1.55 32.01 -13.93
N PHE A 6 2.61 32.45 -13.28
CA PHE A 6 3.78 31.62 -12.98
C PHE A 6 3.33 30.47 -12.08
N PHE A 7 3.20 29.27 -12.66
CA PHE A 7 3.18 28.05 -11.87
C PHE A 7 4.57 27.88 -11.26
N PHE A 8 4.75 28.34 -10.02
CA PHE A 8 5.91 27.98 -9.22
C PHE A 8 5.86 26.46 -8.98
N SER A 9 6.60 25.72 -9.81
CA SER A 9 6.92 24.33 -9.52
C SER A 9 7.78 24.34 -8.25
N GLN A 10 7.16 24.05 -7.09
CA GLN A 10 7.90 23.96 -5.83
C GLN A 10 9.02 22.93 -6.00
N LYS A 11 10.28 23.36 -5.89
CA LYS A 11 11.43 22.47 -5.96
C LYS A 11 11.33 21.46 -4.82
N LYS A 12 11.60 20.18 -5.10
CA LYS A 12 11.62 19.12 -4.07
C LYS A 12 12.56 19.56 -2.94
N GLN A 13 12.05 19.59 -1.71
CA GLN A 13 12.80 19.98 -0.52
C GLN A 13 12.93 18.77 0.41
N CYS A 14 14.13 18.51 0.89
CA CYS A 14 14.45 17.36 1.74
C CYS A 14 15.52 17.77 2.75
N PHE A 15 15.22 18.83 3.49
CA PHE A 15 16.19 19.42 4.40
C PHE A 15 15.48 20.25 5.47
N CYS A 16 15.92 20.08 6.71
CA CYS A 16 15.60 20.95 7.83
C CYS A 16 16.89 21.42 8.52
N ALA A 17 17.05 22.74 8.66
CA ALA A 17 18.19 23.35 9.35
C ALA A 17 18.03 23.30 10.87
N GLU A 18 16.79 23.42 11.35
CA GLU A 18 16.46 23.51 12.78
C GLU A 18 16.52 22.15 13.49
N ASN A 19 16.34 21.06 12.75
CA ASN A 19 16.42 19.69 13.24
C ASN A 19 17.25 18.83 12.28
N PRO A 20 18.57 18.75 12.47
CA PRO A 20 19.46 17.97 11.62
C PRO A 20 19.16 16.46 11.62
N GLU A 21 18.52 15.91 12.65
CA GLU A 21 18.17 14.49 12.71
C GLU A 21 17.14 14.11 11.62
N MET A 22 16.25 15.04 11.27
CA MET A 22 15.31 14.85 10.16
C MET A 22 16.03 14.60 8.82
N ASN A 23 17.22 15.16 8.64
CA ASN A 23 17.99 14.99 7.40
C ASN A 23 18.55 13.56 7.25
N ASN A 24 18.60 12.81 8.34
CA ASN A 24 19.03 11.41 8.39
C ASN A 24 17.86 10.45 8.69
N ALA A 25 16.62 10.94 8.62
CA ALA A 25 15.43 10.16 8.92
C ALA A 25 15.15 9.07 7.88
N THR A 26 14.19 8.20 8.21
CA THR A 26 13.74 7.12 7.29
C THR A 26 12.90 7.62 6.12
N THR A 27 12.58 8.91 6.05
CA THR A 27 11.86 9.50 4.91
C THR A 27 12.76 9.52 3.67
N SER A 28 12.59 8.54 2.79
CA SER A 28 13.34 8.49 1.54
C SER A 28 12.94 9.64 0.61
N CYS A 29 13.89 10.53 0.35
CA CYS A 29 13.80 11.57 -0.65
C CYS A 29 14.17 11.10 -2.05
N GLU A 30 13.95 9.84 -2.37
CA GLU A 30 14.01 9.34 -3.74
C GLU A 30 12.74 9.71 -4.50
N THR A 31 12.83 9.67 -5.83
CA THR A 31 11.67 9.88 -6.70
C THR A 31 11.41 8.62 -7.48
N LYS A 32 10.23 8.04 -7.26
CA LYS A 32 9.72 6.95 -8.07
C LYS A 32 9.02 7.50 -9.31
N VAL A 33 9.44 7.04 -10.48
CA VAL A 33 8.74 7.31 -11.74
C VAL A 33 7.71 6.20 -12.00
N LEU A 34 6.45 6.58 -12.19
CA LEU A 34 5.34 5.69 -12.47
C LEU A 34 5.26 5.39 -13.97
N LYS A 35 4.54 4.33 -14.36
CA LYS A 35 4.43 3.89 -15.77
C LYS A 35 3.89 4.97 -16.71
N ASN A 36 3.07 5.89 -16.22
CA ASN A 36 2.54 7.01 -17.00
C ASN A 36 3.44 8.27 -16.98
N GLY A 37 4.65 8.17 -16.42
CA GLY A 37 5.61 9.27 -16.27
C GLY A 37 5.31 10.24 -15.13
N ALA A 38 4.25 10.00 -14.33
CA ALA A 38 4.05 10.73 -13.08
C ALA A 38 5.16 10.37 -12.08
N LYS A 39 5.43 11.29 -11.15
CA LYS A 39 6.46 11.14 -10.12
C LYS A 39 5.80 11.02 -8.76
N LEU A 40 6.29 10.10 -7.95
CA LEU A 40 5.88 9.91 -6.58
C LEU A 40 7.10 10.08 -5.68
N TYR A 41 7.05 10.97 -4.71
CA TYR A 41 8.19 11.24 -3.85
C TYR A 41 7.78 11.86 -2.53
N TRP A 42 8.41 11.40 -1.45
CA TRP A 42 8.40 12.12 -0.18
C TRP A 42 9.29 13.35 -0.27
N GLN A 43 8.92 14.36 0.50
CA GLN A 43 9.68 15.57 0.71
C GLN A 43 9.36 16.14 2.10
N PHE A 44 10.28 16.93 2.65
CA PHE A 44 10.11 17.53 3.96
C PHE A 44 10.87 18.85 4.11
N ASN A 45 10.39 19.65 5.05
CA ASN A 45 11.09 20.79 5.62
C ASN A 45 10.92 20.75 7.15
N CYS A 46 11.36 21.79 7.86
CA CYS A 46 11.22 21.84 9.33
C CYS A 46 9.78 21.86 9.84
N ASN A 47 8.80 22.12 8.97
CA ASN A 47 7.40 22.31 9.34
C ASN A 47 6.48 21.19 8.84
N LYS A 48 6.93 20.37 7.89
CA LYS A 48 6.08 19.37 7.25
C LYS A 48 6.86 18.23 6.63
N ILE A 49 6.26 17.04 6.67
CA ILE A 49 6.66 15.85 5.91
C ILE A 49 5.47 15.43 5.06
N TRP A 50 5.65 15.27 3.74
CA TRP A 50 4.52 14.96 2.87
C TRP A 50 4.90 14.17 1.62
N LEU A 51 3.94 13.37 1.14
CA LEU A 51 4.06 12.57 -0.06
C LEU A 51 3.40 13.30 -1.23
N THR A 52 4.19 13.57 -2.27
CA THR A 52 3.73 14.25 -3.47
C THR A 52 3.57 13.27 -4.64
N LEU A 53 2.39 13.31 -5.26
CA LEU A 53 2.11 12.76 -6.57
C LEU A 53 2.10 13.91 -7.60
N GLU A 54 3.14 13.99 -8.40
CA GLU A 54 3.32 14.99 -9.45
C GLU A 54 3.00 14.38 -10.82
N ASN A 55 2.08 14.99 -11.55
CA ASN A 55 1.82 14.70 -12.95
C ASN A 55 2.08 15.94 -13.81
N LYS A 56 2.00 15.80 -15.14
CA LYS A 56 2.25 16.91 -16.08
C LYS A 56 1.40 18.17 -15.82
N LYS A 57 0.26 18.05 -15.13
CA LYS A 57 -0.68 19.14 -14.88
C LYS A 57 -0.53 19.77 -13.49
N LYS A 58 -0.21 18.97 -12.47
CA LYS A 58 -0.20 19.44 -11.08
C LYS A 58 0.62 18.54 -10.14
N LYS A 59 1.00 19.12 -9.01
CA LYS A 59 1.49 18.44 -7.81
C LYS A 59 0.33 18.23 -6.85
N ILE A 60 0.22 17.03 -6.29
CA ILE A 60 -0.87 16.65 -5.39
C ILE A 60 -0.24 16.05 -4.15
N GLU A 61 -0.54 16.62 -3.01
CA GLU A 61 -0.23 15.99 -1.74
C GLU A 61 -1.24 14.88 -1.48
N ILE A 62 -0.75 13.66 -1.30
CA ILE A 62 -1.60 12.48 -1.09
C ILE A 62 -1.45 11.88 0.31
N ASP A 63 -0.44 12.33 1.05
CA ASP A 63 -0.23 12.01 2.45
C ASP A 63 0.57 13.11 3.14
N GLN A 64 0.36 13.29 4.43
CA GLN A 64 1.07 14.23 5.29
C GLN A 64 1.29 13.59 6.66
N MET A 65 2.48 13.81 7.21
CA MET A 65 2.83 13.45 8.58
C MET A 65 3.23 14.67 9.40
N ASP A 66 3.06 14.57 10.71
CA ASP A 66 3.63 15.53 11.64
C ASP A 66 5.16 15.45 11.58
N VAL A 67 5.81 16.61 11.70
CA VAL A 67 7.27 16.67 11.77
C VAL A 67 7.82 16.02 13.02
N SER A 68 7.05 15.98 14.13
CA SER A 68 7.45 15.25 15.33
C SER A 68 7.61 13.75 15.07
N ASP A 69 6.92 13.23 14.05
CA ASP A 69 6.87 11.80 13.71
C ASP A 69 7.89 11.42 12.62
N PHE A 70 8.89 12.27 12.33
CA PHE A 70 9.87 12.02 11.27
C PHE A 70 10.57 10.65 11.39
N GLY A 71 10.86 10.24 12.62
CA GLY A 71 11.46 8.94 12.94
C GLY A 71 10.53 7.75 12.68
N LEU A 72 9.22 7.97 12.57
CA LEU A 72 8.18 6.96 12.37
C LEU A 72 7.61 6.93 10.95
N THR A 73 8.18 7.72 10.02
CA THR A 73 7.72 7.79 8.62
C THR A 73 7.76 6.43 7.92
N TYR A 74 8.71 5.56 8.27
CA TYR A 74 8.76 4.17 7.79
C TYR A 74 7.61 3.25 8.25
N ARG A 75 6.80 3.68 9.24
CA ARG A 75 5.65 2.91 9.76
C ARG A 75 4.32 3.56 9.46
N LEU A 76 4.22 4.86 9.74
CA LEU A 76 2.94 5.56 9.76
C LEU A 76 2.58 6.15 8.40
N GLY A 77 3.56 6.64 7.66
CA GLY A 77 3.34 7.25 6.34
C GLY A 77 2.89 6.26 5.28
N PHE A 78 2.53 6.77 4.11
CA PHE A 78 2.27 5.98 2.92
C PHE A 78 3.53 5.35 2.34
N HIS A 79 3.53 4.01 2.31
CA HIS A 79 4.54 3.15 1.70
C HIS A 79 4.01 2.56 0.41
N PHE A 80 4.63 2.92 -0.71
CA PHE A 80 4.20 2.43 -2.01
C PHE A 80 4.37 0.91 -2.12
N ILE A 81 3.29 0.18 -2.42
CA ILE A 81 3.31 -1.27 -2.67
C ILE A 81 3.33 -1.53 -4.17
N LYS A 82 2.31 -1.04 -4.88
CA LYS A 82 2.07 -1.41 -6.28
C LYS A 82 1.35 -0.33 -7.06
N GLU A 83 1.72 -0.24 -8.34
CA GLU A 83 1.01 0.56 -9.34
C GLU A 83 0.07 -0.34 -10.15
N TYR A 84 -1.20 0.02 -10.17
CA TYR A 84 -2.25 -0.54 -11.04
C TYR A 84 -2.52 0.38 -12.23
N LYS A 85 -3.47 0.06 -13.11
CA LYS A 85 -3.73 0.85 -14.33
C LYS A 85 -4.10 2.29 -13.99
N ASN A 86 -4.99 2.50 -13.01
CA ASN A 86 -5.53 3.82 -12.65
C ASN A 86 -5.24 4.23 -11.19
N SER A 87 -4.71 3.33 -10.36
CA SER A 87 -4.52 3.56 -8.93
C SER A 87 -3.13 3.14 -8.44
N LEU A 88 -2.78 3.62 -7.25
CA LEU A 88 -1.59 3.26 -6.48
C LEU A 88 -2.07 2.64 -5.17
N LEU A 89 -1.47 1.53 -4.78
CA LEU A 89 -1.72 0.89 -3.50
C LEU A 89 -0.58 1.23 -2.54
N PHE A 90 -0.97 1.71 -1.36
CA PHE A 90 -0.07 2.07 -0.28
C PHE A 90 -0.37 1.24 0.97
N ARG A 91 0.66 0.92 1.75
CA ARG A 91 0.59 0.51 3.15
C ARG A 91 0.74 1.76 4.02
N THR A 92 0.08 1.84 5.16
CA THR A 92 0.15 2.99 6.07
C THR A 92 -0.34 2.59 7.46
N GLY A 93 -0.08 3.43 8.48
CA GLY A 93 -0.65 3.27 9.81
C GLY A 93 -0.24 1.98 10.51
N CYS A 94 0.96 1.47 10.24
CA CYS A 94 1.45 0.24 10.83
C CYS A 94 1.89 0.47 12.28
N GLY A 95 1.02 0.15 13.23
CA GLY A 95 1.40 0.11 14.65
C GLY A 95 2.52 -0.89 14.92
N ALA A 96 3.15 -0.81 16.10
CA ALA A 96 4.25 -1.70 16.48
C ALA A 96 3.87 -3.20 16.41
N THR A 97 2.60 -3.50 16.59
CA THR A 97 2.06 -4.86 16.55
C THR A 97 1.11 -5.10 15.37
N GLY A 98 0.95 -4.15 14.44
CA GLY A 98 -0.11 -4.19 13.43
C GLY A 98 -1.54 -4.04 14.00
N PRO A 99 -2.58 -4.21 13.16
CA PRO A 99 -2.51 -4.38 11.71
C PRO A 99 -2.11 -3.09 11.00
N CYS A 100 -1.67 -3.23 9.76
CA CYS A 100 -1.49 -2.10 8.85
C CYS A 100 -2.77 -1.79 8.09
N SER A 101 -2.93 -0.53 7.71
CA SER A 101 -3.96 -0.11 6.77
C SER A 101 -3.41 -0.03 5.36
N TYR A 102 -4.29 -0.19 4.38
CA TYR A 102 -3.93 -0.15 2.97
C TYR A 102 -4.88 0.76 2.21
N VAL A 103 -4.32 1.64 1.38
CA VAL A 103 -5.09 2.69 0.73
C VAL A 103 -4.86 2.66 -0.77
N LEU A 104 -5.95 2.65 -1.53
CA LEU A 104 -5.93 2.88 -2.96
C LEU A 104 -6.11 4.37 -3.24
N ILE A 105 -5.16 4.94 -3.97
CA ILE A 105 -5.17 6.34 -4.40
C ILE A 105 -5.31 6.40 -5.91
N ASP A 106 -6.20 7.25 -6.40
CA ASP A 106 -6.34 7.53 -7.82
C ASP A 106 -5.11 8.26 -8.37
N LYS A 107 -4.48 7.70 -9.42
CA LYS A 107 -3.23 8.23 -10.00
C LYS A 107 -3.36 9.62 -10.63
N LYS A 108 -4.56 10.03 -11.01
CA LYS A 108 -4.79 11.29 -11.73
C LYS A 108 -5.14 12.41 -10.77
N THR A 109 -5.92 12.10 -9.75
CA THR A 109 -6.55 13.06 -8.86
C THR A 109 -5.92 13.08 -7.47
N GLY A 110 -5.21 12.03 -7.07
CA GLY A 110 -4.66 11.85 -5.73
C GLY A 110 -5.73 11.53 -4.67
N LYS A 111 -6.99 11.31 -5.07
CA LYS A 111 -8.08 11.01 -4.14
C LYS A 111 -8.01 9.55 -3.65
N LYS A 112 -8.35 9.34 -2.38
CA LYS A 112 -8.62 8.02 -1.82
C LYS A 112 -9.82 7.38 -2.55
N LEU A 113 -9.60 6.19 -3.09
CA LEU A 113 -10.61 5.37 -3.75
C LEU A 113 -11.19 4.33 -2.80
N LYS A 114 -10.34 3.68 -2.02
CA LYS A 114 -10.72 2.63 -1.08
C LYS A 114 -9.65 2.46 -0.01
N GLU A 115 -10.08 1.97 1.15
CA GLU A 115 -9.22 1.62 2.26
C GLU A 115 -9.52 0.19 2.71
N PHE A 116 -8.48 -0.53 3.13
CA PHE A 116 -8.55 -1.88 3.66
C PHE A 116 -7.81 -1.91 4.98
N ASN A 117 -8.48 -2.37 6.04
CA ASN A 117 -7.89 -2.43 7.38
C ASN A 117 -6.95 -3.63 7.58
N GLN A 118 -6.88 -4.50 6.58
CA GLN A 118 -6.02 -5.66 6.50
C GLN A 118 -5.98 -6.15 5.06
N LEU A 119 -4.84 -6.68 4.62
CA LEU A 119 -4.71 -7.38 3.36
C LEU A 119 -3.82 -8.61 3.58
N ILE A 120 -4.20 -9.73 3.00
CA ILE A 120 -3.56 -11.03 3.18
C ILE A 120 -2.38 -11.20 2.22
N CYS A 121 -1.26 -11.72 2.75
CA CYS A 121 -0.02 -12.00 2.01
C CYS A 121 0.47 -10.83 1.14
N ILE A 122 0.19 -9.60 1.56
CA ILE A 122 0.62 -8.40 0.84
C ILE A 122 2.00 -7.91 1.29
N ASP A 123 2.27 -8.07 2.57
CA ASP A 123 3.55 -7.72 3.18
C ASP A 123 4.53 -8.84 2.83
N THR A 124 5.25 -8.65 1.73
CA THR A 124 6.50 -9.37 1.52
C THR A 124 7.52 -8.71 2.43
N ASP A 125 7.91 -9.38 3.51
CA ASP A 125 8.80 -8.88 4.56
C ASP A 125 9.75 -7.79 4.07
N ILE A 126 9.44 -6.54 4.45
CA ILE A 126 10.05 -5.27 4.02
C ILE A 126 11.55 -5.19 4.41
N THR A 127 12.11 -6.26 4.96
CA THR A 127 13.44 -6.35 5.56
C THR A 127 14.30 -7.51 5.04
N THR A 128 13.83 -8.35 4.11
CA THR A 128 14.63 -9.50 3.62
C THR A 128 15.12 -9.31 2.20
N GLU A 129 16.38 -9.70 1.94
CA GLU A 129 17.06 -9.66 0.64
C GLU A 129 16.35 -10.47 -0.47
N ASN A 130 15.30 -11.22 -0.12
CA ASN A 130 14.49 -12.05 -1.02
C ASN A 130 13.03 -11.58 -1.15
N ALA A 131 12.71 -10.35 -0.73
CA ALA A 131 11.36 -9.79 -0.85
C ALA A 131 10.95 -9.66 -2.33
N HIS A 132 9.96 -10.44 -2.76
CA HIS A 132 9.38 -10.31 -4.10
C HIS A 132 8.27 -9.24 -4.09
N PRO A 133 8.34 -8.21 -4.93
CA PRO A 133 7.30 -7.19 -4.99
C PRO A 133 5.91 -7.81 -5.25
N TYR A 134 4.90 -7.31 -4.54
CA TYR A 134 3.51 -7.78 -4.71
C TYR A 134 3.07 -7.69 -6.19
N SER A 135 2.80 -8.84 -6.80
CA SER A 135 2.63 -8.94 -8.26
C SER A 135 1.18 -9.10 -8.71
N PHE A 136 0.27 -9.48 -7.83
CA PHE A 136 -1.13 -9.81 -8.18
C PHE A 136 -1.96 -8.60 -8.62
N PRO A 137 -2.89 -8.77 -9.59
CA PRO A 137 -3.79 -7.70 -10.05
C PRO A 137 -5.01 -7.50 -9.13
N PHE A 138 -5.09 -8.25 -8.05
CA PHE A 138 -6.13 -8.20 -7.03
C PHE A 138 -5.48 -8.08 -5.65
N VAL A 139 -6.30 -7.79 -4.65
CA VAL A 139 -5.96 -7.91 -3.24
C VAL A 139 -6.91 -8.91 -2.57
N VAL A 140 -6.47 -9.51 -1.46
CA VAL A 140 -7.26 -10.49 -0.71
C VAL A 140 -7.41 -10.04 0.73
N TYR A 141 -8.60 -10.15 1.30
CA TYR A 141 -8.88 -9.82 2.70
C TYR A 141 -10.07 -10.62 3.22
N LEU A 142 -10.22 -10.74 4.54
CA LEU A 142 -11.40 -11.34 5.15
C LEU A 142 -12.55 -10.35 5.22
N SER A 143 -13.79 -10.83 5.08
CA SER A 143 -15.00 -10.08 5.44
C SER A 143 -14.95 -9.61 6.90
N PRO A 144 -15.69 -8.55 7.27
CA PRO A 144 -15.80 -8.11 8.67
C PRO A 144 -16.24 -9.23 9.62
N GLU A 145 -17.12 -10.10 9.17
CA GLU A 145 -17.62 -11.26 9.91
C GLU A 145 -16.65 -12.44 9.89
N THR A 146 -15.55 -12.33 9.13
CA THR A 146 -14.49 -13.33 8.95
C THR A 146 -14.93 -14.68 8.36
N ASP A 147 -16.13 -14.70 7.78
CA ASP A 147 -16.77 -15.88 7.19
C ASP A 147 -16.48 -16.05 5.69
N HIS A 148 -15.85 -15.06 5.05
CA HIS A 148 -15.48 -15.09 3.65
C HIS A 148 -14.08 -14.49 3.43
N LEU A 149 -13.34 -15.10 2.51
CA LEU A 149 -12.24 -14.46 1.82
C LEU A 149 -12.78 -13.69 0.62
N ILE A 150 -12.38 -12.43 0.52
CA ILE A 150 -12.76 -11.50 -0.54
C ILE A 150 -11.55 -11.27 -1.43
N ILE A 151 -11.68 -11.60 -2.71
CA ILE A 151 -10.70 -11.29 -3.75
C ILE A 151 -11.24 -10.09 -4.52
N TYR A 152 -10.54 -8.96 -4.46
CA TYR A 152 -10.94 -7.73 -5.12
C TYR A 152 -9.95 -7.38 -6.23
N PHE A 153 -10.39 -7.50 -7.49
CA PHE A 153 -9.59 -7.14 -8.67
C PHE A 153 -9.57 -5.63 -8.83
N ILE A 154 -8.39 -5.02 -8.72
CA ILE A 154 -8.28 -3.56 -8.56
C ILE A 154 -8.75 -2.81 -9.80
N ASP A 155 -8.32 -3.25 -10.98
CA ASP A 155 -8.59 -2.52 -12.23
C ASP A 155 -10.02 -2.73 -12.75
N THR A 156 -10.61 -3.90 -12.50
CA THR A 156 -11.97 -4.25 -12.96
C THR A 156 -13.04 -4.04 -11.90
N GLN A 157 -12.63 -3.86 -10.64
CA GLN A 157 -13.49 -3.79 -9.45
C GLN A 157 -14.34 -5.05 -9.22
N LYS A 158 -14.04 -6.15 -9.93
CA LYS A 158 -14.70 -7.44 -9.73
C LYS A 158 -14.37 -7.99 -8.34
N ILE A 159 -15.37 -8.61 -7.71
CA ILE A 159 -15.26 -9.22 -6.40
C ILE A 159 -15.61 -10.70 -6.50
N ILE A 160 -14.77 -11.55 -5.93
CA ILE A 160 -15.09 -12.95 -5.65
C ILE A 160 -15.17 -13.10 -4.13
N LYS A 161 -16.25 -13.72 -3.65
CA LYS A 161 -16.40 -14.11 -2.25
C LYS A 161 -16.28 -15.62 -2.15
N VAL A 162 -15.39 -16.10 -1.29
CA VAL A 162 -15.18 -17.52 -1.05
C VAL A 162 -15.43 -17.79 0.43
N PRO A 163 -16.34 -18.70 0.79
CA PRO A 163 -16.56 -19.05 2.19
C PRO A 163 -15.26 -19.49 2.87
N PHE A 164 -15.02 -18.97 4.07
CA PHE A 164 -13.89 -19.32 4.92
C PHE A 164 -14.44 -19.64 6.32
N ARG A 165 -14.46 -20.93 6.67
CA ARG A 165 -15.09 -21.43 7.90
C ARG A 165 -14.09 -21.88 8.96
N GLU A 166 -12.82 -21.55 8.76
CA GLU A 166 -11.77 -21.94 9.67
C GLU A 166 -11.70 -20.94 10.81
N LYS A 167 -11.48 -21.43 12.04
CA LYS A 167 -11.33 -20.57 13.21
C LYS A 167 -10.06 -19.74 13.08
N LEU A 168 -10.14 -18.45 13.38
CA LEU A 168 -8.96 -17.60 13.47
C LEU A 168 -8.12 -17.96 14.69
N VAL A 169 -6.81 -18.09 14.48
CA VAL A 169 -5.85 -18.50 15.53
C VAL A 169 -4.94 -17.36 15.99
N TYR A 170 -4.84 -16.30 15.19
CA TYR A 170 -4.11 -15.08 15.54
C TYR A 170 -5.07 -13.93 15.80
N ALA A 171 -4.66 -13.00 16.68
CA ALA A 171 -5.41 -11.77 16.94
C ALA A 171 -5.50 -10.88 15.70
N ILE A 172 -4.47 -10.91 14.84
CA ILE A 172 -4.45 -10.22 13.56
C ILE A 172 -4.66 -11.26 12.47
N PRO A 173 -5.78 -11.21 11.72
CA PRO A 173 -6.12 -12.27 10.79
C PRO A 173 -5.11 -12.45 9.66
N GLU A 174 -4.40 -11.39 9.25
CA GLU A 174 -3.38 -11.47 8.19
C GLU A 174 -2.26 -12.48 8.51
N ASN A 175 -1.90 -12.62 9.79
CA ASN A 175 -0.86 -13.52 10.26
C ASN A 175 -1.22 -15.01 10.11
N GLN A 176 -2.50 -15.32 9.91
CA GLN A 176 -2.92 -16.70 9.65
C GLN A 176 -2.51 -17.18 8.27
N PHE A 177 -2.29 -16.28 7.32
CA PHE A 177 -2.08 -16.61 5.92
C PHE A 177 -0.61 -16.47 5.55
N THR A 178 0.02 -17.60 5.24
CA THR A 178 1.47 -17.67 5.10
C THR A 178 1.93 -17.50 3.65
N LYS A 179 1.09 -17.84 2.67
CA LYS A 179 1.48 -17.78 1.26
C LYS A 179 0.30 -17.63 0.32
N MET A 180 0.50 -16.86 -0.75
CA MET A 180 -0.37 -16.82 -1.93
C MET A 180 0.42 -17.15 -3.20
N GLU A 181 -0.14 -17.99 -4.06
CA GLU A 181 0.39 -18.24 -5.41
C GLU A 181 -0.74 -18.42 -6.43
N VAL A 182 -0.50 -18.00 -7.67
CA VAL A 182 -1.42 -18.26 -8.79
C VAL A 182 -0.76 -19.25 -9.75
N ARG A 183 -1.43 -20.38 -9.99
CA ARG A 183 -1.01 -21.40 -10.98
C ARG A 183 -2.22 -21.86 -11.78
N ASN A 184 -2.12 -21.92 -13.10
CA ASN A 184 -3.18 -22.43 -13.99
C ASN A 184 -4.56 -21.80 -13.70
N ASN A 185 -4.62 -20.47 -13.59
CA ASN A 185 -5.84 -19.72 -13.23
C ASN A 185 -6.46 -20.10 -11.89
N ARG A 186 -5.68 -20.64 -10.95
CA ARG A 186 -6.14 -20.89 -9.58
C ARG A 186 -5.29 -20.12 -8.61
N LEU A 187 -5.95 -19.38 -7.72
CA LEU A 187 -5.32 -18.83 -6.52
C LEU A 187 -5.24 -19.92 -5.46
N ILE A 188 -4.05 -20.14 -4.92
CA ILE A 188 -3.78 -21.05 -3.82
C ILE A 188 -3.35 -20.18 -2.65
N ILE A 189 -4.10 -20.25 -1.55
CA ILE A 189 -3.81 -19.55 -0.30
C ILE A 189 -3.48 -20.59 0.75
N THR A 190 -2.26 -20.53 1.30
CA THR A 190 -1.82 -21.37 2.41
C THR A 190 -2.03 -20.62 3.71
N TYR A 191 -2.57 -21.30 4.71
CA TYR A 191 -2.88 -20.72 6.02
C TYR A 191 -2.71 -21.73 7.15
N ASP A 192 -2.45 -21.21 8.34
CA ASP A 192 -2.29 -22.02 9.55
C ASP A 192 -3.64 -22.30 10.23
N THR A 193 -3.66 -23.37 11.01
CA THR A 193 -4.82 -23.79 11.81
C THR A 193 -4.42 -23.94 13.28
N SER A 194 -5.40 -24.19 14.16
CA SER A 194 -5.18 -24.19 15.62
C SER A 194 -4.31 -25.34 16.15
N LYS A 195 -3.66 -26.10 15.26
CA LYS A 195 -2.83 -27.26 15.56
C LYS A 195 -1.49 -27.19 14.82
N ASP A 196 -1.09 -26.01 14.36
CA ASP A 196 0.10 -25.79 13.53
C ASP A 196 0.09 -26.65 12.24
N ILE A 197 -1.11 -26.95 11.73
CA ILE A 197 -1.31 -27.68 10.48
C ILE A 197 -1.59 -26.67 9.39
N LEU A 198 -0.71 -26.62 8.39
CA LEU A 198 -0.92 -25.83 7.18
C LEU A 198 -1.99 -26.45 6.30
N LYS A 199 -2.98 -25.65 5.93
CA LYS A 199 -3.99 -25.99 4.92
C LYS A 199 -3.83 -25.10 3.69
N SER A 200 -4.39 -25.54 2.57
CA SER A 200 -4.45 -24.73 1.35
C SER A 200 -5.87 -24.63 0.82
N LEU A 201 -6.32 -23.40 0.61
CA LEU A 201 -7.56 -23.11 -0.10
C LEU A 201 -7.25 -22.86 -1.58
N LYS A 202 -7.96 -23.56 -2.47
CA LYS A 202 -7.82 -23.44 -3.93
C LYS A 202 -9.05 -22.75 -4.50
N ILE A 203 -8.86 -21.64 -5.19
CA ILE A 203 -9.93 -20.79 -5.71
C ILE A 203 -9.74 -20.67 -7.22
N ASP A 204 -10.75 -21.02 -8.00
CA ASP A 204 -10.74 -20.88 -9.46
C ASP A 204 -10.94 -19.40 -9.83
N LEU A 205 -10.03 -18.86 -10.64
CA LEU A 205 -10.04 -17.49 -11.16
C LEU A 205 -10.45 -17.42 -12.64
N LYS A 206 -10.99 -18.49 -13.22
CA LYS A 206 -11.47 -18.49 -14.62
C LYS A 206 -12.44 -17.31 -14.87
N ASN A 207 -12.24 -16.65 -16.01
CA ASN A 207 -13.00 -15.48 -16.50
C ASN A 207 -12.81 -14.16 -15.71
N GLN A 208 -11.75 -14.07 -14.89
CA GLN A 208 -11.50 -12.91 -14.03
C GLN A 208 -10.33 -12.04 -14.49
N PHE A 209 -9.47 -12.57 -15.34
CA PHE A 209 -8.39 -11.84 -16.03
C PHE A 209 -8.83 -11.40 -17.42
#